data_AF-A0A3M2RLG8-F1
#
_entry.id   AF-A0A3M2RLG8-F1
#
_cell.length_a   1.000
_cell.length_b   1.000
_cell.length_c   1.000
_cell.angle_alpha   90.00
_cell.angle_beta   90.00
_cell.angle_gamma   90.00
#
_symmetry.space_group_name_H-M   'P 1'
#
loop_
_entity.id
_entity.type
_entity.pdbx_description
1 polymer ?
#
loop_
_entity_poly.entity_id
_entity_poly.type
_entity_poly.pdbx_seq_one_letter_code
_entity_poly.pdbx_strand_id
1 'polypeptide(L)'
;MAILISCVVNACRGYVGGIDQASCQKFPLALAALKSHNSEPMNHNPDDLIMLFNDLFREKYRTILVKGSDEPEYQPASEPDGLARVVFAHGFFASALHEIAHWCLAGEHRRKLHDYGYWYCPDGRTLEQQQAFESVEIKPQAIEWLFSLAAGSRFHISVDNLAGNGAANEQGFRANVLKQAAHYLEHGLPERAQAFFETLKDFYMTSARFTQRWNLDQVRIAPTGLETDHTRTPETL
;
A
#
# COMPACT_ATOMS: atom_id res chain seq x y z
N MET A 1 -2.36 11.19 7.97
CA MET A 1 -1.22 10.99 7.07
C MET A 1 -1.83 10.77 5.71
N ALA A 2 -1.89 11.81 4.88
CA ALA A 2 -2.39 11.69 3.50
C ALA A 2 -1.31 10.96 2.72
N ILE A 3 -1.59 9.72 2.35
CA ILE A 3 -0.73 8.97 1.44
C ILE A 3 -1.18 9.42 0.05
N LEU A 4 -0.47 10.43 -0.48
CA LEU A 4 -0.67 11.09 -1.77
C LEU A 4 -0.49 10.07 -2.89
N ILE A 5 -1.56 9.54 -3.47
CA ILE A 5 -1.40 8.51 -4.52
C ILE A 5 -2.21 8.79 -5.77
N SER A 6 -1.49 8.72 -6.88
CA SER A 6 -1.93 8.98 -8.25
C SER A 6 -2.83 7.87 -8.76
N CYS A 7 -4.07 8.21 -9.14
CA CYS A 7 -4.80 7.64 -10.28
C CYS A 7 -5.97 8.59 -10.69
N VAL A 8 -6.30 8.93 -11.96
CA VAL A 8 -6.89 8.17 -13.09
C VAL A 8 -6.98 9.04 -14.37
N VAL A 9 -6.75 8.41 -15.56
CA VAL A 9 -7.16 8.68 -16.98
C VAL A 9 -7.06 10.08 -17.62
N ASN A 10 -6.21 10.13 -18.67
CA ASN A 10 -6.14 11.00 -19.87
C ASN A 10 -6.52 12.49 -19.74
N ALA A 11 -5.52 13.34 -19.49
CA ALA A 11 -5.22 14.53 -20.29
C ALA A 11 -3.88 15.15 -19.83
N CYS A 12 -3.10 15.67 -20.79
CA CYS A 12 -1.96 16.58 -20.64
C CYS A 12 -0.54 15.95 -20.54
N ARG A 13 0.22 16.11 -21.64
CA ARG A 13 1.64 15.76 -21.84
C ARG A 13 2.59 16.92 -21.50
N GLY A 14 3.82 16.60 -21.08
CA GLY A 14 5.04 17.44 -21.12
C GLY A 14 5.59 17.76 -19.72
N TYR A 15 6.89 17.72 -19.37
CA TYR A 15 8.16 17.79 -20.11
C TYR A 15 9.31 17.32 -19.16
N VAL A 16 10.53 17.11 -19.68
CA VAL A 16 11.64 16.25 -19.17
C VAL A 16 12.85 17.05 -18.62
N GLY A 17 13.61 16.46 -17.68
CA GLY A 17 15.06 16.70 -17.43
C GLY A 17 15.41 17.08 -15.98
N GLY A 18 16.46 16.62 -15.30
CA GLY A 18 17.66 15.83 -15.61
C GLY A 18 18.46 15.56 -14.30
N ILE A 19 19.47 14.69 -14.38
CA ILE A 19 20.09 13.87 -13.32
C ILE A 19 21.47 14.44 -12.91
N ASP A 20 21.94 14.17 -11.69
CA ASP A 20 23.38 13.87 -11.48
C ASP A 20 23.67 12.92 -10.31
N GLN A 21 24.78 12.20 -10.43
CA GLN A 21 25.13 10.93 -9.79
C GLN A 21 26.07 11.08 -8.57
N ALA A 22 26.01 10.13 -7.60
CA ALA A 22 27.18 9.77 -6.79
C ALA A 22 27.09 8.36 -6.14
N SER A 23 27.99 7.48 -6.60
CA SER A 23 28.65 6.29 -6.02
C SER A 23 27.98 5.44 -4.91
N CYS A 24 27.81 4.15 -5.23
CA CYS A 24 27.53 3.04 -4.30
C CYS A 24 28.83 2.29 -3.94
N GLN A 25 29.09 2.08 -2.65
CA GLN A 25 30.10 1.13 -2.16
C GLN A 25 29.40 -0.10 -1.54
N LYS A 26 29.87 -1.28 -1.95
CA LYS A 26 29.36 -2.60 -1.56
C LYS A 26 29.78 -2.95 -0.14
N PHE A 27 28.82 -3.34 0.71
CA PHE A 27 29.10 -4.08 1.95
C PHE A 27 28.41 -5.45 1.90
N PRO A 28 29.11 -6.57 2.13
CA PRO A 28 28.49 -7.86 2.32
C PRO A 28 28.00 -7.97 3.77
N LEU A 29 26.69 -8.13 3.99
CA LEU A 29 26.20 -8.50 5.32
C LEU A 29 26.01 -10.01 5.40
N ALA A 30 26.88 -10.64 6.18
CA ALA A 30 26.78 -12.02 6.58
C ALA A 30 25.51 -12.24 7.43
N LEU A 31 24.71 -13.25 7.05
CA LEU A 31 23.55 -13.70 7.79
C LEU A 31 24.00 -14.43 9.06
N ALA A 32 24.16 -13.69 10.15
CA ALA A 32 24.34 -14.28 11.47
C ALA A 32 22.96 -14.50 12.11
N ALA A 33 22.65 -15.76 12.40
CA ALA A 33 21.44 -16.23 13.05
C ALA A 33 21.09 -15.43 14.31
N LEU A 34 19.84 -14.96 14.41
CA LEU A 34 19.26 -14.47 15.65
C LEU A 34 18.11 -15.36 16.09
N LYS A 35 18.30 -15.85 17.31
CA LYS A 35 17.50 -16.83 18.04
C LYS A 35 16.15 -16.22 18.42
N SER A 36 15.13 -17.07 18.34
CA SER A 36 13.84 -16.94 19.03
C SER A 36 14.01 -16.46 20.47
N HIS A 37 13.40 -15.33 20.83
CA HIS A 37 12.77 -15.08 22.13
C HIS A 37 11.89 -13.81 22.08
N ASN A 38 10.66 -13.98 22.59
CA ASN A 38 9.79 -13.00 23.23
C ASN A 38 8.88 -12.05 22.42
N SER A 39 7.64 -12.07 22.90
CA SER A 39 6.53 -11.17 22.74
C SER A 39 6.86 -9.72 23.16
N GLU A 40 7.37 -8.94 22.21
CA GLU A 40 7.34 -7.48 22.19
C GLU A 40 6.56 -7.05 20.93
N PRO A 41 5.87 -5.90 20.90
CA PRO A 41 5.30 -5.40 19.66
C PRO A 41 6.45 -5.14 18.69
N MET A 42 6.55 -5.95 17.64
CA MET A 42 7.50 -5.72 16.55
C MET A 42 7.32 -4.28 16.05
N ASN A 43 8.35 -3.45 16.23
CA ASN A 43 8.35 -2.08 15.76
C ASN A 43 8.43 -2.10 14.23
N HIS A 44 7.39 -1.63 13.55
CA HIS A 44 7.32 -1.62 12.09
C HIS A 44 8.31 -0.61 11.50
N ASN A 45 9.47 -1.09 11.03
CA ASN A 45 10.46 -0.25 10.36
C ASN A 45 10.31 -0.37 8.83
N PRO A 46 10.19 0.75 8.07
CA PRO A 46 10.22 0.70 6.60
C PRO A 46 11.44 -0.04 6.02
N ASP A 47 12.57 -0.09 6.73
CA ASP A 47 13.77 -0.81 6.28
C ASP A 47 13.53 -2.33 6.17
N ASP A 48 12.63 -2.89 6.99
CA ASP A 48 12.21 -4.29 6.89
C ASP A 48 11.56 -4.51 5.51
N LEU A 49 10.68 -3.61 5.10
CA LEU A 49 9.98 -3.71 3.81
C LEU A 49 10.94 -3.56 2.64
N ILE A 50 11.94 -2.69 2.75
CA ILE A 50 13.00 -2.55 1.73
C ILE A 50 13.77 -3.86 1.57
N MET A 51 14.22 -4.44 2.68
CA MET A 51 14.94 -5.70 2.67
C MET A 51 14.08 -6.82 2.06
N LEU A 52 12.89 -7.05 2.59
CA LEU A 52 12.00 -8.12 2.14
C LEU A 52 11.59 -7.94 0.66
N PHE A 53 11.24 -6.73 0.24
CA PHE A 53 10.88 -6.48 -1.16
C PHE A 53 12.06 -6.74 -2.09
N ASN A 54 13.25 -6.24 -1.74
CA ASN A 54 14.43 -6.38 -2.59
C ASN A 54 14.87 -7.84 -2.70
N ASP A 55 14.83 -8.60 -1.59
CA ASP A 55 15.17 -10.03 -1.61
C ASP A 55 14.22 -10.81 -2.52
N LEU A 56 12.93 -10.48 -2.52
CA LEU A 56 11.94 -11.16 -3.36
C LEU A 56 12.00 -10.76 -4.84
N PHE A 57 12.21 -9.48 -5.13
CA PHE A 57 11.87 -8.93 -6.44
C PHE A 57 13.03 -8.32 -7.22
N ARG A 58 14.19 -8.09 -6.59
CA ARG A 58 15.35 -7.50 -7.27
C ARG A 58 15.85 -8.35 -8.42
N GLU A 59 16.05 -9.64 -8.21
CA GLU A 59 16.57 -10.53 -9.26
C GLU A 59 15.48 -10.92 -10.26
N LYS A 60 14.30 -11.35 -9.79
CA LYS A 60 13.22 -11.84 -10.65
C LYS A 60 12.55 -10.74 -11.50
N TYR A 61 12.34 -9.55 -10.92
CA TYR A 61 11.59 -8.46 -11.57
C TYR A 61 12.44 -7.22 -11.82
N ARG A 62 13.74 -7.24 -11.51
CA ARG A 62 14.64 -6.08 -11.68
C ARG A 62 14.10 -4.81 -11.04
N THR A 63 13.43 -4.93 -9.89
CA THR A 63 12.81 -3.81 -9.19
C THR A 63 13.29 -3.78 -7.74
N ILE A 64 13.58 -2.59 -7.24
CA ILE A 64 13.92 -2.35 -5.82
C ILE A 64 12.96 -1.36 -5.18
N LEU A 65 12.77 -1.47 -3.87
CA LEU A 65 12.09 -0.48 -3.04
C LEU A 65 13.11 0.51 -2.50
N VAL A 66 12.79 1.80 -2.58
CA VAL A 66 13.69 2.90 -2.18
C VAL A 66 12.91 3.89 -1.31
N LYS A 67 13.52 4.30 -0.21
CA LYS A 67 13.00 5.40 0.61
C LYS A 67 13.26 6.73 -0.09
N GLY A 68 12.20 7.44 -0.45
CA GLY A 68 12.23 8.80 -0.99
C GLY A 68 12.15 9.87 0.10
N SER A 69 12.22 11.14 -0.33
CA SER A 69 12.00 12.30 0.54
C SER A 69 10.51 12.64 0.60
N ASP A 70 9.97 13.17 -0.50
CA ASP A 70 8.75 13.96 -0.46
C ASP A 70 7.57 13.29 -1.18
N GLU A 71 7.77 12.82 -2.41
CA GLU A 71 6.72 12.22 -3.23
C GLU A 71 7.02 10.74 -3.53
N PRO A 72 5.99 9.89 -3.53
CA PRO A 72 6.13 8.54 -4.06
C PRO A 72 6.26 8.59 -5.58
N GLU A 73 7.04 7.67 -6.15
CA GLU A 73 7.21 7.56 -7.60
C GLU A 73 7.57 6.13 -7.99
N TYR A 74 7.03 5.66 -9.11
CA TYR A 74 7.63 4.53 -9.82
C TYR A 74 8.53 5.00 -10.96
N GLN A 75 9.81 4.62 -10.86
CA GLN A 75 10.83 4.92 -11.86
C GLN A 75 11.18 3.65 -12.65
N PRO A 76 10.88 3.55 -13.95
CA PRO A 76 11.35 2.43 -14.76
C PRO A 76 12.89 2.42 -14.83
N ALA A 77 13.47 1.27 -15.16
CA ALA A 77 14.91 1.18 -15.40
C ALA A 77 15.29 2.10 -16.57
N SER A 78 16.25 3.01 -16.35
CA SER A 78 16.76 3.92 -17.38
C SER A 78 17.66 3.23 -18.40
N GLU A 79 18.28 2.11 -18.00
CA GLU A 79 19.23 1.34 -18.80
C GLU A 79 18.78 -0.13 -18.88
N PRO A 80 19.18 -0.90 -19.93
CA PRO A 80 18.80 -2.29 -20.10
C PRO A 80 19.12 -3.19 -18.89
N ASP A 81 20.27 -2.97 -18.26
CA ASP A 81 20.71 -3.69 -17.06
C ASP A 81 20.44 -2.89 -15.77
N GLY A 82 19.60 -1.86 -15.85
CA GLY A 82 19.17 -1.05 -14.71
C GLY A 82 18.15 -1.77 -13.82
N LEU A 83 17.89 -1.18 -12.66
CA LEU A 83 16.80 -1.60 -11.78
C LEU A 83 15.73 -0.51 -11.79
N ALA A 84 14.48 -0.93 -11.96
CA ALA A 84 13.33 -0.06 -11.68
C ALA A 84 13.24 0.20 -10.16
N ARG A 85 12.61 1.30 -9.79
CA ARG A 85 12.51 1.73 -8.39
C ARG A 85 11.05 2.03 -8.06
N VAL A 86 10.59 1.44 -6.97
CA VAL A 86 9.38 1.84 -6.26
C VAL A 86 9.85 2.77 -5.15
N VAL A 87 9.54 4.06 -5.25
CA VAL A 87 9.96 5.09 -4.30
C VAL A 87 8.77 5.43 -3.41
N PHE A 88 8.93 5.33 -2.10
CA PHE A 88 7.88 5.69 -1.13
C PHE A 88 8.27 6.91 -0.30
N ALA A 89 7.28 7.73 0.07
CA ALA A 89 7.51 9.02 0.68
C ALA A 89 7.79 8.95 2.19
N HIS A 90 8.55 9.93 2.68
CA HIS A 90 8.75 10.26 4.10
C HIS A 90 9.29 9.14 5.01
N GLY A 91 9.69 7.99 4.46
CA GLY A 91 10.10 6.85 5.26
C GLY A 91 8.96 6.22 6.07
N PHE A 92 7.70 6.40 5.68
CA PHE A 92 6.60 5.82 6.45
C PHE A 92 6.30 4.39 6.03
N PHE A 93 6.12 3.50 7.00
CA PHE A 93 5.82 2.08 6.77
C PHE A 93 4.54 1.87 5.94
N ALA A 94 3.47 2.61 6.25
CA ALA A 94 2.23 2.55 5.48
C ALA A 94 2.40 3.05 4.04
N SER A 95 3.19 4.11 3.83
CA SER A 95 3.51 4.59 2.48
C SER A 95 4.26 3.52 1.68
N ALA A 96 5.24 2.84 2.26
CA ALA A 96 5.93 1.73 1.61
C ALA A 96 4.97 0.58 1.24
N LEU A 97 4.10 0.15 2.16
CA LEU A 97 3.11 -0.90 1.87
C LEU A 97 2.18 -0.52 0.72
N HIS A 98 1.75 0.74 0.70
CA HIS A 98 0.86 1.24 -0.34
C HIS A 98 1.56 1.24 -1.72
N GLU A 99 2.78 1.75 -1.82
CA GLU A 99 3.53 1.74 -3.09
C GLU A 99 3.79 0.33 -3.63
N ILE A 100 4.08 -0.61 -2.72
CA ILE A 100 4.22 -2.02 -3.08
C ILE A 100 2.89 -2.59 -3.62
N ALA A 101 1.75 -2.19 -3.05
CA ALA A 101 0.43 -2.61 -3.51
C ALA A 101 0.16 -2.12 -4.95
N HIS A 102 0.44 -0.85 -5.26
CA HIS A 102 0.36 -0.32 -6.62
C HIS A 102 1.26 -1.08 -7.58
N TRP A 103 2.52 -1.28 -7.18
CA TRP A 103 3.48 -2.01 -7.98
C TRP A 103 2.99 -3.42 -8.31
N CYS A 104 2.44 -4.14 -7.33
CA CYS A 104 1.92 -5.50 -7.49
C CYS A 104 0.76 -5.60 -8.50
N LEU A 105 -0.03 -4.53 -8.67
CA LEU A 105 -1.14 -4.47 -9.62
C LEU A 105 -0.70 -4.01 -11.01
N ALA A 106 0.34 -3.17 -11.11
CA ALA A 106 0.81 -2.64 -12.37
C ALA A 106 1.38 -3.75 -13.28
N GLY A 107 0.73 -4.03 -14.41
CA GLY A 107 1.18 -5.03 -15.39
C GLY A 107 2.50 -4.67 -16.08
N GLU A 108 3.10 -5.62 -16.80
CA GLU A 108 4.42 -5.46 -17.43
C GLU A 108 4.54 -4.22 -18.32
N HIS A 109 3.50 -3.93 -19.12
CA HIS A 109 3.51 -2.75 -19.98
C HIS A 109 3.54 -1.45 -19.17
N ARG A 110 2.75 -1.35 -18.11
CA ARG A 110 2.72 -0.15 -17.26
C ARG A 110 4.02 0.05 -16.49
N ARG A 111 4.69 -1.03 -16.09
CA ARG A 111 6.01 -0.96 -15.44
C ARG A 111 7.15 -0.45 -16.34
N LYS A 112 6.87 -0.11 -17.61
CA LYS A 112 7.81 0.59 -18.51
C LYS A 112 7.62 2.11 -18.50
N LEU A 113 6.63 2.61 -17.77
CA LEU A 113 6.26 4.03 -17.72
C LEU A 113 6.51 4.56 -16.31
N HIS A 114 6.93 5.82 -16.19
CA HIS A 114 6.91 6.52 -14.91
C HIS A 114 5.50 6.50 -14.32
N ASP A 115 5.40 6.27 -13.01
CA ASP A 115 4.15 6.13 -12.25
C ASP A 115 3.13 5.21 -12.91
N TYR A 116 3.61 4.16 -13.58
CA TYR A 116 2.76 3.20 -14.29
C TYR A 116 1.89 3.83 -15.39
N GLY A 117 2.22 5.05 -15.83
CA GLY A 117 1.44 5.89 -16.73
C GLY A 117 0.20 6.52 -16.09
N TYR A 118 0.14 6.60 -14.75
CA TYR A 118 -0.84 7.42 -14.04
C TYR A 118 -0.38 8.87 -13.99
N TRP A 119 -1.34 9.77 -13.79
CA TRP A 119 -1.10 11.21 -13.66
C TRP A 119 -1.52 11.65 -12.27
N TYR A 120 -0.79 12.62 -11.73
CA TYR A 120 -1.14 13.24 -10.46
C TYR A 120 -2.42 14.07 -10.60
N CYS A 121 -3.39 13.82 -9.72
CA CYS A 121 -4.56 14.67 -9.56
C CYS A 121 -4.42 15.35 -8.20
N PRO A 122 -4.21 16.68 -8.16
CA PRO A 122 -4.05 17.39 -6.90
C PRO A 122 -5.34 17.32 -6.08
N ASP A 123 -5.17 17.58 -4.79
CA ASP A 123 -6.25 17.77 -3.83
C ASP A 123 -7.24 18.87 -4.29
N GLY A 124 -8.49 18.81 -3.79
CA GLY A 124 -9.58 19.69 -4.25
C GLY A 124 -10.38 19.09 -5.42
N ARG A 125 -10.48 17.76 -5.46
CA ARG A 125 -11.16 17.01 -6.53
C ARG A 125 -12.67 17.26 -6.53
N THR A 126 -13.27 17.34 -7.71
CA THR A 126 -14.73 17.29 -7.87
C THR A 126 -15.27 15.93 -7.45
N LEU A 127 -16.59 15.83 -7.27
CA LEU A 127 -17.23 14.57 -6.91
C LEU A 127 -16.92 13.46 -7.93
N GLU A 128 -16.99 13.78 -9.22
CA GLU A 128 -16.73 12.85 -10.31
C GLU A 128 -15.27 12.40 -10.36
N GLN A 129 -14.33 13.33 -10.10
CA GLN A 129 -12.91 13.03 -10.01
C GLN A 129 -12.61 12.14 -8.80
N GLN A 130 -13.24 12.42 -7.66
CA GLN A 130 -13.12 11.60 -6.45
C GLN A 130 -13.68 10.19 -6.67
N GLN A 131 -14.83 10.04 -7.33
CA GLN A 131 -15.39 8.73 -7.69
C GLN A 131 -14.45 7.94 -8.62
N ALA A 132 -13.87 8.60 -9.61
CA ALA A 132 -12.91 7.97 -10.52
C ALA A 132 -11.68 7.47 -9.75
N PHE A 133 -11.13 8.28 -8.85
CA PHE A 133 -10.05 7.88 -7.96
C PHE A 133 -10.42 6.71 -7.05
N GLU A 134 -11.53 6.80 -6.32
CA GLU A 134 -11.98 5.74 -5.43
C GLU A 134 -12.13 4.42 -6.18
N SER A 135 -12.62 4.44 -7.42
CA SER A 135 -12.84 3.22 -8.22
C SER A 135 -11.55 2.42 -8.47
N VAL A 136 -10.41 3.09 -8.60
CA VAL A 136 -9.14 2.43 -8.90
C VAL A 136 -8.30 2.17 -7.66
N GLU A 137 -8.56 2.90 -6.57
CA GLU A 137 -7.94 2.71 -5.26
C GLU A 137 -8.49 1.50 -4.50
N ILE A 138 -9.64 0.95 -4.93
CA ILE A 138 -10.23 -0.25 -4.32
C ILE A 138 -9.22 -1.41 -4.24
N LYS A 139 -8.50 -1.70 -5.34
CA LYS A 139 -7.58 -2.84 -5.40
C LYS A 139 -6.27 -2.58 -4.66
N PRO A 140 -5.59 -1.44 -4.84
CA PRO A 140 -4.41 -1.10 -4.06
C PRO A 140 -4.67 -1.10 -2.56
N GLN A 141 -5.71 -0.42 -2.09
CA GLN A 141 -6.00 -0.35 -0.65
C GLN A 141 -6.46 -1.69 -0.07
N ALA A 142 -7.10 -2.55 -0.87
CA ALA A 142 -7.36 -3.93 -0.43
C ALA A 142 -6.07 -4.73 -0.22
N ILE A 143 -5.07 -4.59 -1.10
CA ILE A 143 -3.77 -5.26 -0.95
C ILE A 143 -2.97 -4.64 0.21
N GLU A 144 -2.94 -3.31 0.32
CA GLU A 144 -2.28 -2.59 1.43
C GLU A 144 -2.85 -3.05 2.78
N TRP A 145 -4.16 -3.23 2.87
CA TRP A 145 -4.80 -3.74 4.07
C TRP A 145 -4.32 -5.14 4.42
N LEU A 146 -4.31 -6.06 3.46
CA LEU A 146 -3.83 -7.42 3.68
C LEU A 146 -2.35 -7.45 4.07
N PHE A 147 -1.51 -6.63 3.45
CA PHE A 147 -0.11 -6.48 3.84
C PHE A 147 0.03 -5.91 5.26
N SER A 148 -0.77 -4.93 5.63
CA SER A 148 -0.77 -4.36 6.98
C SER A 148 -1.10 -5.43 8.01
N LEU A 149 -2.14 -6.25 7.78
CA LEU A 149 -2.50 -7.35 8.65
C LEU A 149 -1.42 -8.43 8.72
N ALA A 150 -0.79 -8.76 7.58
CA ALA A 150 0.32 -9.69 7.49
C ALA A 150 1.56 -9.21 8.27
N ALA A 151 1.84 -7.90 8.24
CA ALA A 151 2.89 -7.30 9.05
C ALA A 151 2.47 -7.10 10.53
N GLY A 152 1.18 -7.20 10.83
CA GLY A 152 0.62 -6.84 12.13
C GLY A 152 0.61 -5.34 12.43
N SER A 153 0.67 -4.51 11.39
CA SER A 153 0.47 -3.06 11.48
C SER A 153 -1.02 -2.72 11.32
N ARG A 154 -1.39 -1.48 11.66
CA ARG A 154 -2.77 -1.02 11.59
C ARG A 154 -3.06 -0.33 10.26
N PHE A 155 -3.96 -0.92 9.47
CA PHE A 155 -4.45 -0.32 8.23
C PHE A 155 -5.43 0.85 8.47
N HIS A 156 -5.35 1.86 7.63
CA HIS A 156 -6.28 2.99 7.60
C HIS A 156 -6.69 3.22 6.15
N ILE A 157 -7.99 3.31 5.89
CA ILE A 157 -8.46 3.67 4.55
C ILE A 157 -8.09 5.13 4.26
N SER A 158 -7.62 5.41 3.04
CA SER A 158 -7.25 6.76 2.60
C SER A 158 -8.20 7.21 1.50
N VAL A 159 -8.86 8.34 1.70
CA VAL A 159 -9.71 8.99 0.68
C VAL A 159 -8.96 10.11 -0.06
N ASP A 160 -7.82 10.52 0.50
CA ASP A 160 -6.80 11.41 -0.07
C ASP A 160 -7.29 12.77 -0.62
N ASN A 161 -8.35 13.37 -0.06
CA ASN A 161 -8.95 14.62 -0.56
C ASN A 161 -9.16 15.62 0.59
N LEU A 162 -8.07 16.17 1.15
CA LEU A 162 -8.12 17.02 2.35
C LEU A 162 -8.66 18.44 2.07
N ALA A 163 -8.39 18.99 0.89
CA ALA A 163 -8.82 20.31 0.42
C ALA A 163 -10.15 20.24 -0.34
N GLY A 164 -10.61 19.05 -0.69
CA GLY A 164 -11.94 18.80 -1.27
C GLY A 164 -13.00 18.45 -0.23
N ASN A 165 -14.13 17.90 -0.70
CA ASN A 165 -15.23 17.47 0.16
C ASN A 165 -15.01 16.08 0.81
N GLY A 166 -13.77 15.58 0.83
CA GLY A 166 -13.48 14.22 1.27
C GLY A 166 -13.92 13.15 0.27
N ALA A 167 -14.41 12.02 0.78
CA ALA A 167 -14.88 10.90 -0.04
C ALA A 167 -16.17 11.23 -0.81
N ALA A 168 -16.33 10.63 -1.98
CA ALA A 168 -17.58 10.73 -2.74
C ALA A 168 -18.71 9.92 -2.11
N ASN A 169 -18.39 8.71 -1.64
CA ASN A 169 -19.27 7.87 -0.83
C ASN A 169 -18.39 7.03 0.10
N GLU A 170 -18.11 7.54 1.29
CA GLU A 170 -17.17 6.91 2.23
C GLU A 170 -17.59 5.47 2.58
N GLN A 171 -18.86 5.24 2.93
CA GLN A 171 -19.34 3.90 3.29
C GLN A 171 -19.24 2.93 2.09
N GLY A 172 -19.58 3.41 0.90
CA GLY A 172 -19.50 2.61 -0.33
C GLY A 172 -18.06 2.25 -0.68
N PHE A 173 -17.12 3.19 -0.59
CA PHE A 173 -15.71 2.94 -0.85
C PHE A 173 -15.13 1.92 0.14
N ARG A 174 -15.41 2.09 1.44
CA ARG A 174 -14.99 1.15 2.50
C ARG A 174 -15.54 -0.26 2.27
N ALA A 175 -16.82 -0.37 1.91
CA ALA A 175 -17.45 -1.65 1.60
C ALA A 175 -16.83 -2.32 0.35
N ASN A 176 -16.48 -1.54 -0.67
CA ASN A 176 -15.84 -2.06 -1.88
C ASN A 176 -14.42 -2.55 -1.60
N VAL A 177 -13.62 -1.81 -0.81
CA VAL A 177 -12.29 -2.25 -0.36
C VAL A 177 -12.39 -3.54 0.46
N LEU A 178 -13.33 -3.62 1.42
CA LEU A 178 -13.59 -4.84 2.19
C LEU A 178 -13.92 -6.03 1.27
N LYS A 179 -14.87 -5.84 0.35
CA LYS A 179 -15.27 -6.90 -0.59
C LYS A 179 -14.09 -7.38 -1.44
N GLN A 180 -13.24 -6.46 -1.89
CA GLN A 180 -12.06 -6.80 -2.69
C GLN A 180 -10.99 -7.54 -1.86
N ALA A 181 -10.74 -7.13 -0.62
CA ALA A 181 -9.82 -7.80 0.28
C ALA A 181 -10.30 -9.22 0.65
N ALA A 182 -11.59 -9.36 0.95
CA ALA A 182 -12.22 -10.67 1.18
C ALA A 182 -12.10 -11.59 -0.04
N HIS A 183 -12.36 -11.05 -1.24
CA HIS A 183 -12.20 -11.79 -2.49
C HIS A 183 -10.77 -12.31 -2.68
N TYR A 184 -9.76 -11.49 -2.41
CA TYR A 184 -8.36 -11.91 -2.49
C TYR A 184 -7.99 -12.99 -1.47
N LEU A 185 -8.55 -12.94 -0.25
CA LEU A 185 -8.33 -13.99 0.74
C LEU A 185 -8.94 -15.34 0.33
N GLU A 186 -10.06 -15.30 -0.39
CA GLU A 186 -10.75 -16.50 -0.87
C GLU A 186 -10.14 -17.08 -2.16
N HIS A 187 -9.73 -16.21 -3.09
CA HIS A 187 -9.32 -16.61 -4.44
C HIS A 187 -7.82 -16.48 -4.72
N GLY A 188 -7.06 -15.90 -3.78
CA GLY A 188 -5.65 -15.58 -3.92
C GLY A 188 -5.38 -14.15 -4.39
N LEU A 189 -4.25 -13.60 -3.96
CA LEU A 189 -3.72 -12.32 -4.44
C LEU A 189 -3.05 -12.51 -5.82
N PRO A 190 -2.86 -11.42 -6.59
CA PRO A 190 -1.96 -11.45 -7.75
C PRO A 190 -0.57 -11.97 -7.36
N GLU A 191 0.10 -12.73 -8.23
CA GLU A 191 1.33 -13.50 -7.93
C GLU A 191 2.36 -12.74 -7.07
N ARG A 192 2.68 -11.49 -7.46
CA ARG A 192 3.64 -10.65 -6.73
C ARG A 192 3.14 -10.26 -5.34
N ALA A 193 1.86 -9.89 -5.23
CA ALA A 193 1.26 -9.56 -3.95
C ALA A 193 1.15 -10.79 -3.06
N GLN A 194 0.81 -11.97 -3.60
CA GLN A 194 0.76 -13.21 -2.82
C GLN A 194 2.14 -13.55 -2.24
N ALA A 195 3.21 -13.45 -3.04
CA ALA A 195 4.57 -13.73 -2.57
C ALA A 195 4.99 -12.78 -1.44
N PHE A 196 4.70 -11.48 -1.58
CA PHE A 196 5.02 -10.51 -0.54
C PHE A 196 4.16 -10.69 0.72
N PHE A 197 2.86 -10.98 0.56
CA PHE A 197 1.94 -11.25 1.66
C PHE A 197 2.40 -12.42 2.54
N GLU A 198 2.80 -13.56 1.94
CA GLU A 198 3.32 -14.70 2.70
C GLU A 198 4.66 -14.37 3.37
N THR A 199 5.55 -13.65 2.67
CA THR A 199 6.82 -13.21 3.25
C THR A 199 6.64 -12.33 4.48
N LEU A 200 5.67 -11.40 4.43
CA LEU A 200 5.33 -10.57 5.58
C LEU A 200 4.79 -11.41 6.75
N LYS A 201 3.90 -12.38 6.48
CA LYS A 201 3.35 -13.25 7.51
C LYS A 201 4.43 -14.06 8.22
N ASP A 202 5.39 -14.57 7.46
CA ASP A 202 6.50 -15.36 7.99
C ASP A 202 7.48 -14.49 8.79
N PHE A 203 7.89 -13.35 8.24
CA PHE A 203 8.81 -12.43 8.90
C PHE A 203 8.22 -11.86 10.20
N TYR A 204 6.96 -11.42 10.18
CA TYR A 204 6.28 -10.85 11.35
C TYR A 204 5.58 -11.90 12.23
N MET A 205 5.70 -13.20 11.91
CA MET A 205 5.12 -14.32 12.65
C MET A 205 3.61 -14.16 12.93
N THR A 206 2.85 -13.67 11.95
CA THR A 206 1.43 -13.32 12.14
C THR A 206 0.45 -14.40 11.72
N SER A 207 0.92 -15.46 11.05
CA SER A 207 0.08 -16.55 10.51
C SER A 207 -0.96 -17.08 11.50
N ALA A 208 -0.56 -17.35 12.75
CA ALA A 208 -1.47 -17.90 13.76
C ALA A 208 -2.58 -16.95 14.23
N ARG A 209 -2.39 -15.63 14.06
CA ARG A 209 -3.34 -14.59 14.50
C ARG A 209 -4.04 -13.89 13.34
N PHE A 210 -3.70 -14.23 12.10
CA PHE A 210 -4.16 -13.53 10.91
C PHE A 210 -5.69 -13.51 10.80
N THR A 211 -6.34 -14.68 10.89
CA THR A 211 -7.81 -14.80 10.81
C THR A 211 -8.51 -14.00 11.90
N GLN A 212 -8.00 -14.04 13.14
CA GLN A 212 -8.56 -13.26 14.23
C GLN A 212 -8.46 -11.76 13.94
N ARG A 213 -7.29 -11.29 13.49
CA ARG A 213 -7.07 -9.88 13.14
C ARG A 213 -7.98 -9.45 11.98
N TRP A 214 -8.09 -10.25 10.93
CA TRP A 214 -9.01 -10.01 9.81
C TRP A 214 -10.47 -9.83 10.29
N ASN A 215 -10.95 -10.70 11.17
CA ASN A 215 -12.31 -10.62 11.72
C ASN A 215 -12.56 -9.36 12.55
N LEU A 216 -11.57 -8.90 13.31
CA LEU A 216 -11.68 -7.65 14.07
C LEU A 216 -11.59 -6.43 13.15
N ASP A 217 -10.69 -6.46 12.17
CA ASP A 217 -10.39 -5.30 11.35
C ASP A 217 -11.50 -4.99 10.36
N GLN A 218 -12.21 -6.00 9.82
CA GLN A 218 -13.34 -5.77 8.92
C GLN A 218 -14.46 -4.95 9.57
N VAL A 219 -14.78 -5.21 10.84
CA VAL A 219 -15.79 -4.47 11.60
C VAL A 219 -15.34 -3.03 11.84
N ARG A 220 -14.06 -2.84 12.16
CA ARG A 220 -13.46 -1.52 12.39
C ARG A 220 -13.41 -0.68 11.11
N ILE A 221 -13.03 -1.29 9.99
CA ILE A 221 -12.80 -0.58 8.73
C ILE A 221 -14.12 -0.34 8.01
N ALA A 222 -15.03 -1.31 7.93
CA ALA A 222 -16.30 -1.15 7.23
C ALA A 222 -17.44 -1.61 8.15
N PRO A 223 -17.80 -0.81 9.17
CA PRO A 223 -18.92 -1.16 10.04
C PRO A 223 -20.20 -1.20 9.21
N THR A 224 -20.87 -2.35 9.17
CA THR A 224 -22.24 -2.46 8.65
C THR A 224 -23.15 -1.62 9.53
N GLY A 225 -23.70 -0.52 8.98
CA GLY A 225 -24.59 0.36 9.73
C GLY A 225 -25.96 -0.28 9.98
N LEU A 226 -26.21 -0.69 11.23
CA LEU A 226 -27.39 -0.40 12.06
C LEU A 226 -27.31 -1.21 13.37
N GLU A 227 -26.56 -0.71 14.35
CA GLU A 227 -27.03 -0.79 15.74
C GLU A 227 -27.15 0.66 16.22
N THR A 228 -28.29 1.29 15.89
CA THR A 228 -28.78 2.39 16.70
C THR A 228 -29.22 1.77 18.02
N ASP A 229 -28.35 1.83 19.03
CA ASP A 229 -28.73 1.53 20.40
C ASP A 229 -29.77 2.56 20.85
N HIS A 230 -31.05 2.20 20.67
CA HIS A 230 -32.19 2.91 21.23
C HIS A 230 -32.50 2.48 22.68
N THR A 231 -31.62 1.76 23.37
CA THR A 231 -31.80 1.46 24.81
C THR A 231 -31.25 2.57 25.71
N ARG A 232 -31.57 3.83 25.38
CA ARG A 232 -31.58 4.90 26.40
C ARG A 232 -33.02 5.31 26.61
N THR A 233 -33.71 4.57 27.47
CA THR A 233 -34.94 5.00 28.12
C THR A 233 -34.69 6.39 28.71
N PRO A 234 -35.51 7.42 28.40
CA PRO A 234 -35.47 8.64 29.16
C PRO A 234 -36.03 8.32 30.54
N GLU A 235 -35.18 8.35 31.57
CA GLU A 235 -35.66 8.46 32.94
C GLU A 235 -36.45 9.76 33.06
N THR A 236 -37.77 9.60 33.19
CA THR A 236 -38.67 10.62 33.70
C THR A 236 -38.22 11.03 35.10
N LEU A 237 -37.95 12.32 35.30
CA LEU A 237 -38.27 13.09 36.50
C LEU A 237 -38.32 14.58 36.16
#